data_AF-A0A7Y5J911-F1
#
_entry.id   AF-A0A7Y5J911-F1
#
_cell.length_a   1.000
_cell.length_b   1.000
_cell.length_c   1.000
_cell.angle_alpha   90.00
_cell.angle_beta   90.00
_cell.angle_gamma   90.00
#
_symmetry.space_group_name_H-M   'P 1'
#
loop_
_entity.id
_entity.type
_entity.pdbx_description
1 polymer ?
#
loop_
_entity_poly.entity_id
_entity_poly.type
_entity_poly.pdbx_seq_one_letter_code
_entity_poly.pdbx_strand_id
1 'polypeptide(L)'
;QYHLDKNWKSEILRDEVTGRFYTLMEHGRNTLVLEINTHDGTTSEYLLLEKAFVQKVKVSNGRLYFLYKDFAFSDHNLKLHRVG
;
A
#
# COMPACT_ATOMS: atom_id res chain seq x y z
N GLN A 1 16.65 3.48 -5.57
CA GLN A 1 16.75 2.74 -4.29
C GLN A 1 15.61 3.18 -3.37
N TYR A 2 14.40 2.61 -3.54
CA TYR A 2 13.23 3.00 -2.72
C TYR A 2 13.39 2.62 -1.24
N HIS A 3 14.15 1.55 -0.96
CA HIS A 3 14.36 1.03 0.39
C HIS A 3 15.23 1.90 1.31
N LEU A 4 15.82 2.98 0.77
CA LEU A 4 16.58 3.97 1.54
C LEU A 4 15.73 5.17 1.95
N ASP A 5 14.49 5.27 1.46
CA ASP A 5 13.60 6.37 1.80
C ASP A 5 13.01 6.17 3.20
N LYS A 6 13.03 7.21 4.05
CA LYS A 6 12.48 7.18 5.40
C LYS A 6 10.95 6.97 5.45
N ASN A 7 10.26 7.30 4.36
CA ASN A 7 8.81 7.14 4.24
C ASN A 7 8.44 5.74 3.72
N TRP A 8 9.43 4.93 3.36
CA TRP A 8 9.21 3.56 2.93
C TRP A 8 8.72 2.72 4.11
N LYS A 9 7.63 1.98 3.88
CA LYS A 9 7.28 0.87 4.75
C LYS A 9 8.06 -0.35 4.25
N SER A 10 8.85 -0.96 5.13
CA SER A 10 9.69 -2.14 4.84
C SER A 10 8.91 -3.42 4.46
N GLU A 11 7.65 -3.27 4.05
CA GLU A 11 6.74 -4.30 3.61
C GLU A 11 6.78 -4.43 2.08
N ILE A 12 6.94 -5.67 1.61
CA ILE A 12 6.77 -6.07 0.21
C ILE A 12 5.50 -6.88 0.11
N LEU A 13 4.59 -6.43 -0.74
CA LEU A 13 3.32 -7.08 -1.02
C LEU A 13 3.48 -7.89 -2.31
N ARG A 14 3.04 -9.16 -2.29
CA ARG A 14 3.01 -10.01 -3.47
C ARG A 14 1.57 -10.33 -3.83
N ASP A 15 1.21 -10.12 -5.07
CA ASP A 15 -0.03 -10.65 -5.64
C ASP A 15 0.25 -12.05 -6.19
N GLU A 16 -0.17 -13.07 -5.45
CA GLU A 16 0.03 -14.48 -5.84
C GLU A 16 -0.70 -14.86 -7.15
N VAL A 17 -1.72 -14.07 -7.57
CA VAL A 17 -2.48 -14.34 -8.79
C VAL A 17 -1.78 -13.79 -10.02
N THR A 18 -1.27 -12.56 -9.95
CA THR A 18 -0.64 -11.88 -11.10
C THR A 18 0.89 -12.02 -11.09
N GLY A 19 1.48 -12.45 -9.98
CA GLY A 19 2.93 -12.51 -9.79
C GLY A 19 3.59 -11.16 -9.58
N ARG A 20 2.82 -10.07 -9.46
CA ARG A 20 3.34 -8.71 -9.31
C ARG A 20 3.70 -8.40 -7.86
N PHE A 21 4.65 -7.49 -7.69
CA PHE A 21 5.16 -7.08 -6.40
C PHE A 21 4.95 -5.58 -6.19
N TYR A 22 4.63 -5.20 -4.95
CA TYR A 22 4.36 -3.82 -4.59
C TYR A 22 5.03 -3.47 -3.28
N THR A 23 5.21 -2.19 -3.04
CA THR A 23 5.57 -1.64 -1.72
C THR A 23 4.77 -0.38 -1.43
N LEU A 24 4.86 0.09 -0.19
CA LEU A 24 4.12 1.23 0.30
C LEU A 24 5.07 2.35 0.71
N MET A 25 4.69 3.58 0.42
CA MET A 25 5.39 4.78 0.83
C MET A 25 4.40 5.77 1.44
N GLU A 26 4.74 6.35 2.59
CA GLU A 26 3.95 7.42 3.18
C GLU A 26 4.17 8.72 2.39
N HIS A 27 3.07 9.39 2.01
CA HIS A 27 3.10 10.62 1.25
C HIS A 27 2.14 11.64 1.86
N GLY A 28 2.60 12.34 2.90
CA GLY A 28 1.77 13.28 3.66
C GLY A 28 0.61 12.57 4.34
N ARG A 29 -0.64 12.91 3.94
CA ARG A 29 -1.86 12.25 4.46
C ARG A 29 -2.30 11.03 3.64
N ASN A 30 -1.48 10.63 2.68
CA ASN A 30 -1.77 9.58 1.73
C ASN A 30 -0.76 8.44 1.87
N THR A 31 -1.12 7.28 1.32
CA THR A 31 -0.20 6.15 1.12
C THR A 31 -0.05 5.91 -0.38
N LEU A 32 1.17 6.03 -0.89
CA LEU A 32 1.52 5.64 -2.25
C LEU A 32 1.76 4.13 -2.29
N VAL A 33 1.15 3.48 -3.27
CA VAL A 33 1.40 2.08 -3.62
C VAL A 33 2.26 2.11 -4.87
N LEU A 34 3.44 1.50 -4.79
CA LEU A 34 4.39 1.45 -5.88
C LEU A 34 4.53 0.01 -6.37
N GLU A 35 4.41 -0.22 -7.67
CA GLU A 35 4.75 -1.51 -8.28
C GLU A 35 6.27 -1.62 -8.42
N ILE A 36 6.82 -2.76 -8.03
CA ILE A 36 8.24 -3.08 -8.11
C ILE A 36 8.49 -3.87 -9.38
N ASN A 37 9.35 -3.35 -10.27
CA ASN A 37 9.91 -4.15 -11.35
C ASN A 37 10.95 -5.12 -10.76
N THR A 38 10.65 -6.42 -10.81
CA THR A 38 11.51 -7.46 -10.23
C THR A 38 12.80 -7.70 -11.01
N HIS A 39 12.92 -7.19 -12.24
CA HIS A 39 14.11 -7.37 -13.07
C HIS A 39 15.23 -6.39 -12.69
N ASP A 40 14.89 -5.15 -12.35
CA ASP A 40 15.86 -4.08 -12.08
C ASP A 40 15.67 -3.38 -10.72
N GLY A 41 14.63 -3.73 -9.96
CA GLY A 41 14.32 -3.16 -8.65
C GLY A 41 13.79 -1.73 -8.70
N THR A 42 13.46 -1.21 -9.89
CA THR A 42 12.83 0.11 -10.04
C THR A 42 11.38 0.06 -9.56
N THR A 43 10.84 1.23 -9.18
CA THR A 43 9.46 1.37 -8.72
C THR A 43 8.72 2.38 -9.57
N SER A 44 7.44 2.11 -9.84
CA SER A 44 6.53 3.03 -10.51
C SER A 44 5.25 3.21 -9.69
N GLU A 45 4.60 4.37 -9.83
CA GLU A 45 3.33 4.62 -9.13
C GLU A 45 2.24 3.70 -9.67
N TYR A 46 1.61 2.94 -8.76
CA TYR A 46 0.49 2.07 -9.07
C TYR A 46 -0.84 2.70 -8.64
N LEU A 47 -0.90 3.20 -7.40
CA LEU A 47 -2.13 3.76 -6.83
C LEU A 47 -1.82 4.73 -5.68
N LEU A 48 -2.56 5.83 -5.61
CA LEU A 48 -2.60 6.74 -4.46
C LEU A 48 -3.80 6.41 -3.56
N LEU A 49 -3.55 6.06 -2.31
CA LEU A 49 -4.58 5.93 -1.29
C LEU A 49 -4.69 7.26 -0.53
N GLU A 50 -5.83 7.93 -0.55
CA GLU A 50 -6.11 9.14 0.24
C GLU A 50 -6.30 8.85 1.74
N LYS A 51 -5.45 7.96 2.28
CA LYS A 51 -5.49 7.41 3.63
C LYS A 51 -4.07 7.16 4.10
N ALA A 52 -3.64 7.88 5.14
CA ALA A 52 -2.40 7.61 5.86
C ALA A 52 -2.57 6.41 6.81
N PHE A 53 -1.46 5.82 7.25
CA PHE A 53 -1.45 4.80 8.31
C PHE A 53 -2.35 3.58 8.05
N VAL A 54 -2.52 3.18 6.78
CA VAL A 54 -3.21 1.93 6.43
C VAL A 54 -2.49 0.72 7.02
N GLN A 55 -3.26 -0.29 7.42
CA GLN A 55 -2.77 -1.48 8.13
C GLN A 55 -3.18 -2.77 7.41
N LYS A 56 -2.42 -3.86 7.64
CA LYS A 56 -2.68 -5.20 7.10
C LYS A 56 -2.99 -5.18 5.60
N VAL A 57 -2.15 -4.47 4.83
CA VAL A 57 -2.35 -4.33 3.39
C VAL A 57 -2.11 -5.67 2.71
N LYS A 58 -2.98 -6.02 1.76
CA LYS A 58 -2.86 -7.22 0.94
C LYS A 58 -3.22 -6.90 -0.50
N VAL A 59 -2.56 -7.57 -1.45
CA VAL A 59 -2.93 -7.51 -2.86
C VAL A 59 -3.35 -8.89 -3.31
N SER A 60 -4.43 -8.97 -4.08
CA SER A 60 -4.89 -10.20 -4.70
C SER A 60 -5.66 -9.89 -5.96
N ASN A 61 -5.21 -10.48 -7.08
CA ASN A 61 -5.81 -10.36 -8.39
C ASN A 61 -6.01 -8.90 -8.83
N GLY A 62 -4.95 -8.10 -8.72
CA GLY A 62 -4.93 -6.66 -9.07
C GLY A 62 -5.68 -5.75 -8.08
N ARG A 63 -6.30 -6.30 -7.04
CA ARG A 63 -7.05 -5.51 -6.04
C ARG A 63 -6.27 -5.40 -4.74
N LEU A 64 -6.31 -4.22 -4.15
CA LEU A 64 -5.65 -3.92 -2.88
C LEU A 64 -6.69 -3.83 -1.77
N TYR A 65 -6.40 -4.52 -0.66
CA TYR A 65 -7.23 -4.63 0.52
C TYR A 65 -6.45 -4.09 1.71
N PHE A 66 -7.08 -3.33 2.58
CA PHE A 66 -6.40 -2.75 3.74
C PHE A 66 -7.39 -2.43 4.85
N LEU A 67 -6.89 -2.41 6.09
CA LEU A 67 -7.62 -1.90 7.24
C LEU A 67 -7.30 -0.41 7.43
N TYR A 68 -8.35 0.35 7.72
CA TYR A 68 -8.22 1.77 8.03
C TYR A 68 -9.12 2.14 9.20
N LYS A 69 -8.59 2.99 10.08
CA LYS A 69 -9.33 3.58 11.19
C LYS A 69 -9.77 4.98 10.76
N ASP A 70 -11.06 5.22 10.77
CA ASP A 70 -11.57 6.56 10.56
C ASP A 70 -11.34 7.39 11.83
N PHE A 71 -10.63 8.50 11.71
CA PHE A 71 -10.30 9.37 12.84
C PHE A 71 -11.40 10.43 13.10
N ALA A 72 -12.37 10.56 12.19
CA ALA A 72 -13.39 11.61 12.25
C ALA A 72 -14.55 11.31 13.22
N PHE A 73 -14.69 10.08 13.69
CA PHE A 73 -15.80 9.67 14.57
C PHE A 73 -15.28 8.92 15.80
N SER A 74 -16.04 8.96 16.89
CA SER A 74 -15.78 8.19 18.13
C SER A 74 -15.75 6.66 17.93
N ASP A 75 -15.98 6.22 16.70
CA ASP A 75 -15.94 4.82 16.30
C ASP A 75 -14.49 4.41 16.01
N HIS A 76 -13.89 3.67 16.94
CA HIS A 76 -12.49 3.27 16.87
C HIS A 76 -12.22 2.01 16.04
N ASN A 77 -13.24 1.54 15.31
CA ASN A 77 -13.17 0.27 14.59
C ASN A 77 -12.36 0.39 13.29
N LEU A 78 -11.49 -0.61 13.07
CA LEU A 78 -10.82 -0.80 11.79
C LEU A 78 -11.83 -1.33 10.77
N LYS A 79 -11.97 -0.63 9.64
CA LYS A 79 -12.83 -1.04 8.53
C LYS A 79 -11.98 -1.63 7.42
N LEU A 80 -12.47 -2.69 6.79
CA LEU A 80 -11.85 -3.27 5.61
C LEU A 80 -12.24 -2.44 4.39
N HIS A 81 -11.23 -1.95 3.67
CA HIS A 81 -11.37 -1.24 2.41
C HIS A 81 -10.80 -2.06 1.27
N ARG A 82 -11.33 -1.82 0.06
CA ARG A 82 -10.87 -2.42 -1.19
C ARG A 82 -10.83 -1.34 -2.28
N VAL A 83 -9.77 -1.35 -3.08
CA VAL A 83 -9.56 -0.45 -4.23
C VAL A 83 -8.91 -1.22 -5.38
N GLY A 84 -9.16 -0.77 -6.62
CA GLY A 84 -8.83 -1.50 -7.84
C GLY A 84 -10.03 -2.24 -8.45
#